data_AF-A0A8J7YBP1-F1
#
_entry.id   AF-A0A8J7YBP1-F1
#
_cell.length_a   1.000
_cell.length_b   1.000
_cell.length_c   1.000
_cell.angle_alpha   90.00
_cell.angle_beta   90.00
_cell.angle_gamma   90.00
#
_symmetry.space_group_name_H-M   'P 1'
#
loop_
_entity.id
_entity.type
_entity.pdbx_description
1 polymer ?
#
loop_
_entity_poly.entity_id
_entity_poly.type
_entity_poly.pdbx_seq_one_letter_code
_entity_poly.pdbx_strand_id
1 'polypeptide(L)'
;MSGTIVPLFPGVPGGVELLVILLIAVLLFGANKIPKLARSTGEAMGEFQKGREEVEQELEEMREGATPSDSTTEAASDSKTEAAGDSATETTEEKTTESSSN
;
A
#
# COMPACT_ATOMS: atom_id res chain seq x y z
N MET A 1 -19.64 20.15 22.01
CA MET A 1 -19.64 20.80 20.68
C MET A 1 -18.91 19.88 19.73
N SER A 2 -19.63 19.10 18.93
CA SER A 2 -19.06 18.11 18.02
C SER A 2 -18.45 18.85 16.82
N GLY A 3 -17.12 18.82 16.71
CA GLY A 3 -16.40 19.42 15.58
C GLY A 3 -16.58 18.55 14.33
N THR A 4 -17.41 19.00 13.40
CA THR A 4 -17.48 18.42 12.06
C THR A 4 -16.22 18.82 11.30
N ILE A 5 -15.25 17.91 11.21
CA ILE A 5 -14.10 18.04 10.31
C ILE A 5 -14.65 17.97 8.88
N VAL A 6 -14.68 19.12 8.22
CA VAL A 6 -14.96 19.22 6.79
C VAL A 6 -13.64 18.96 6.04
N PRO A 7 -13.50 17.86 5.28
CA PRO A 7 -12.30 17.66 4.48
C PRO A 7 -12.21 18.73 3.40
N LEU A 8 -11.05 19.41 3.34
CA LEU A 8 -10.75 20.53 2.43
C LEU A 8 -10.60 20.10 0.95
N PHE A 9 -10.90 18.84 0.61
CA PHE A 9 -10.94 18.33 -0.75
C PHE A 9 -12.34 17.77 -1.04
N PRO A 10 -13.19 18.48 -1.81
CA PRO A 10 -14.61 18.13 -2.00
C PRO A 10 -14.85 16.85 -2.82
N GLY A 11 -13.81 16.05 -3.07
CA GLY A 11 -13.91 14.82 -3.88
C GLY A 11 -13.11 13.64 -3.36
N VAL A 12 -12.33 13.79 -2.29
CA VAL A 12 -11.59 12.66 -1.69
C VAL A 12 -12.33 12.27 -0.40
N PRO A 13 -13.01 11.11 -0.36
CA PRO A 13 -13.56 10.59 0.88
C PRO A 13 -12.44 10.50 1.92
N GLY A 14 -12.70 11.00 3.13
CA GLY A 14 -11.76 10.88 4.24
C GLY A 14 -11.53 9.42 4.64
N GLY A 15 -10.67 9.20 5.63
CA GLY A 15 -10.30 7.84 6.06
C GLY A 15 -11.50 7.00 6.50
N VAL A 16 -12.50 7.62 7.15
CA VAL A 16 -13.72 6.93 7.59
C VAL A 16 -14.62 6.58 6.41
N GLU A 17 -14.83 7.52 5.48
CA GLU A 17 -15.64 7.32 4.29
C GLU A 17 -15.05 6.23 3.38
N LEU A 18 -13.72 6.20 3.21
CA LEU A 18 -13.03 5.11 2.51
C LEU A 18 -13.22 3.76 3.18
N LEU A 19 -13.19 3.71 4.52
CA LEU A 19 -13.43 2.48 5.27
C LEU A 19 -14.86 1.97 5.05
N VAL A 20 -15.86 2.86 5.04
CA VAL A 20 -17.26 2.49 4.75
C VAL A 20 -17.40 1.97 3.32
N ILE A 21 -16.78 2.62 2.33
CA ILE A 21 -16.79 2.15 0.93
C ILE A 21 -16.13 0.77 0.81
N LEU A 22 -14.97 0.59 1.48
CA LEU A 22 -14.26 -0.69 1.51
C LEU A 22 -15.12 -1.79 2.15
N LEU A 23 -15.83 -1.47 3.23
CA LEU A 23 -16.75 -2.41 3.88
C LEU A 23 -17.88 -2.84 2.94
N ILE A 24 -18.51 -1.90 2.23
CA ILE A 24 -19.53 -2.21 1.23
C ILE A 24 -18.95 -3.08 0.11
N ALA A 25 -17.77 -2.74 -0.41
CA ALA A 25 -17.10 -3.53 -1.43
C ALA A 25 -16.81 -4.96 -0.95
N VAL A 26 -16.37 -5.13 0.29
CA VAL A 26 -16.14 -6.44 0.92
C VAL A 26 -17.44 -7.22 1.09
N LEU A 27 -18.58 -6.57 1.38
CA LEU A 27 -19.88 -7.24 1.45
C LEU A 27 -20.37 -7.71 0.07
N LEU A 28 -20.13 -6.93 -0.99
CA LEU A 28 -20.53 -7.26 -2.35
C LEU A 28 -19.64 -8.34 -2.98
N PHE A 29 -18.32 -8.20 -2.83
CA PHE A 29 -17.35 -9.07 -3.50
C PHE A 29 -16.80 -10.17 -2.57
N GLY A 30 -16.84 -9.99 -1.26
CA GLY A 30 -16.26 -10.89 -0.25
C GLY A 30 -14.83 -10.49 0.15
N ALA A 31 -14.49 -10.71 1.42
CA ALA A 31 -13.19 -10.35 2.01
C ALA A 31 -11.98 -11.02 1.31
N ASN A 32 -12.19 -12.17 0.68
CA ASN A 32 -11.14 -12.92 0.00
C ASN A 32 -10.96 -12.53 -1.48
N LYS A 33 -11.89 -11.80 -2.11
CA LYS A 33 -11.80 -11.50 -3.55
C LYS A 33 -10.84 -10.37 -3.84
N ILE A 34 -10.94 -9.25 -3.12
CA ILE A 34 -10.03 -8.11 -3.31
C ILE A 34 -8.55 -8.50 -3.13
N PRO A 35 -8.12 -9.17 -2.05
CA PRO A 35 -6.72 -9.56 -1.89
C PRO A 35 -6.28 -10.60 -2.93
N LYS A 36 -7.17 -11.52 -3.33
CA LYS A 36 -6.85 -12.51 -4.36
C LYS A 36 -6.64 -11.86 -5.73
N LEU A 37 -7.48 -10.89 -6.10
CA LEU A 37 -7.33 -10.11 -7.34
C LEU A 37 -6.06 -9.26 -7.29
N ALA A 38 -5.80 -8.58 -6.18
CA ALA A 38 -4.58 -7.80 -6.02
C ALA A 38 -3.33 -8.66 -6.19
N ARG A 39 -3.32 -9.86 -5.61
CA ARG A 39 -2.21 -10.81 -5.75
C ARG A 39 -2.00 -11.27 -7.19
N SER A 40 -3.04 -11.76 -7.87
CA SER A 40 -2.91 -12.23 -9.26
C SER A 40 -2.55 -11.10 -10.23
N THR A 41 -3.13 -9.91 -10.04
CA THR A 41 -2.80 -8.73 -10.85
C THR A 41 -1.39 -8.24 -10.57
N GLY A 42 -0.94 -8.29 -9.32
CA GLY A 42 0.41 -7.93 -8.92
C GLY A 42 1.46 -8.88 -9.48
N GLU A 43 1.20 -10.19 -9.42
CA GLU A 43 2.05 -11.23 -10.03
C GLU A 43 2.15 -11.00 -11.56
N ALA A 44 1.02 -10.80 -12.24
CA ALA A 44 0.99 -10.51 -13.68
C ALA A 44 1.72 -9.20 -14.05
N MET A 45 1.52 -8.12 -13.29
CA MET A 45 2.23 -6.85 -13.50
C MET A 45 3.73 -6.97 -13.23
N GLY A 46 4.14 -7.78 -12.25
CA GLY A 46 5.54 -8.03 -11.93
C GLY A 46 6.26 -8.79 -13.06
N GLU A 47 5.67 -9.88 -13.54
CA GLU A 47 6.21 -10.64 -14.68
C GLU A 47 6.23 -9.79 -15.96
N PHE A 48 5.19 -8.98 -16.19
CA PHE A 48 5.14 -8.05 -17.31
C PHE A 48 6.24 -7.01 -17.24
N GLN A 49 6.50 -6.42 -16.06
CA GLN A 49 7.54 -5.41 -15.90
C GLN A 49 8.94 -6.00 -16.12
N LYS A 50 9.19 -7.22 -15.62
CA LYS A 50 10.43 -7.96 -15.85
C LYS A 50 10.65 -8.29 -17.33
N GLY A 51 9.63 -8.82 -18.01
CA GLY A 51 9.73 -9.11 -19.44
C GLY A 51 9.94 -7.85 -20.29
N ARG A 52 9.40 -6.70 -19.87
CA ARG A 52 9.67 -5.41 -20.52
C ARG A 52 11.12 -4.97 -20.36
N GLU A 53 11.70 -5.14 -19.18
CA GLU A 53 13.10 -4.81 -18.89
C GLU A 53 14.06 -5.70 -19.68
N GLU A 54 13.80 -7.01 -19.74
CA GLU A 54 14.58 -7.95 -20.56
C GLU A 54 14.56 -7.57 -22.05
N VAL A 55 13.39 -7.19 -22.57
CA VAL A 55 13.26 -6.73 -23.97
C VAL A 55 13.98 -5.40 -24.19
N GLU A 56 13.90 -4.47 -23.26
CA GLU A 56 14.61 -3.18 -23.35
C GLU A 56 16.12 -3.38 -23.36
N GLN A 57 16.64 -4.26 -22.50
CA GLN A 57 18.04 -4.64 -22.44
C GLN A 57 18.49 -5.37 -23.72
N GLU A 58 17.71 -6.31 -24.24
CA GLU A 58 18.02 -6.99 -25.51
C GLU A 58 18.06 -5.99 -26.68
N LEU A 59 17.12 -5.04 -26.72
CA LEU A 59 17.10 -3.99 -27.73
C LEU A 59 18.27 -3.01 -27.59
N GLU A 60 18.73 -2.74 -26.38
CA GLU A 60 19.91 -1.93 -26.10
C GLU A 60 21.20 -2.67 -26.51
N GLU A 61 21.35 -3.95 -26.15
CA GLU A 61 22.47 -4.80 -26.57
C GLU A 61 22.54 -4.93 -28.11
N MET A 62 21.39 -5.05 -28.78
CA MET A 62 21.32 -5.04 -30.25
C MET A 62 21.73 -3.69 -30.86
N ARG A 63 21.51 -2.58 -30.15
CA ARG A 63 21.94 -1.23 -30.57
C ARG A 63 23.42 -0.97 -30.24
N GLU A 64 23.91 -1.55 -29.15
CA GLU A 64 25.26 -1.33 -28.60
C GLU A 64 26.33 -2.27 -29.21
N GLY A 65 25.92 -3.19 -30.08
CA GLY A 65 26.79 -3.79 -31.12
C GLY A 65 27.49 -2.76 -32.03
N ALA A 66 27.19 -1.47 -31.89
CA ALA A 66 27.95 -0.32 -32.38
C ALA A 66 28.58 0.49 -31.21
N THR A 67 29.66 -0.06 -30.62
CA THR A 67 30.64 0.57 -29.69
C THR A 67 30.21 0.87 -28.24
N PRO A 68 31.06 0.57 -27.22
CA PRO A 68 30.68 0.60 -25.81
C PRO A 68 31.05 1.93 -25.13
N SER A 69 30.15 2.49 -24.30
CA SER A 69 30.57 3.44 -23.25
C SER A 69 29.49 3.67 -22.18
N ASP A 70 29.69 3.01 -21.04
CA ASP A 70 29.68 3.61 -19.69
C ASP A 70 28.35 4.13 -19.09
N SER A 71 27.80 3.39 -18.12
CA SER A 71 27.52 3.97 -16.79
C SER A 71 27.29 2.91 -15.72
N THR A 72 28.23 2.82 -14.78
CA THR A 72 28.01 2.33 -13.40
C THR A 72 27.17 3.35 -12.64
N THR A 73 26.30 2.95 -11.71
CA THR A 73 26.08 3.64 -10.41
C THR A 73 25.27 2.76 -9.44
N GLU A 74 25.89 2.43 -8.31
CA GLU A 74 25.25 2.00 -7.07
C GLU A 74 24.33 3.08 -6.49
N ALA A 75 23.23 2.68 -5.81
CA ALA A 75 22.86 3.25 -4.51
C ALA A 75 21.64 2.54 -3.89
N ALA A 76 21.86 1.98 -2.68
CA ALA A 76 21.02 2.15 -1.48
C ALA A 76 19.54 1.70 -1.51
N SER A 77 18.88 1.21 -0.45
CA SER A 77 19.20 0.89 0.94
C SER A 77 17.85 0.45 1.56
N ASP A 78 17.90 -0.53 2.45
CA ASP A 78 17.03 -0.72 3.62
C ASP A 78 15.49 -0.58 3.52
N SER A 79 14.80 -1.69 3.82
CA SER A 79 13.83 -1.81 4.91
C SER A 79 12.68 -2.75 4.55
N LYS A 80 12.65 -3.94 5.19
CA LYS A 80 11.47 -4.37 5.94
C LYS A 80 11.84 -5.48 6.92
N THR A 81 12.14 -5.04 8.13
CA THR A 81 12.07 -5.82 9.38
C THR A 81 10.74 -6.57 9.48
N GLU A 82 10.86 -7.80 9.95
CA GLU A 82 9.82 -8.72 10.38
C GLU A 82 8.79 -8.06 11.31
N ALA A 83 7.51 -8.37 11.09
CA ALA A 83 6.50 -8.43 12.14
C ALA A 83 5.27 -9.20 11.62
N ALA A 84 5.35 -10.53 11.68
CA ALA A 84 4.19 -11.41 11.70
C ALA A 84 4.15 -12.08 13.09
N GLY A 85 2.98 -12.09 13.72
CA GLY A 85 2.73 -12.62 15.08
C GLY A 85 1.82 -11.65 15.83
N ASP A 86 0.52 -11.60 15.52
CA ASP A 86 -0.53 -12.52 15.99
C ASP A 86 -0.92 -12.31 17.48
N SER A 87 -2.14 -11.78 17.63
CA SER A 87 -3.19 -12.17 18.58
C SER A 87 -2.95 -12.21 20.11
N ALA A 88 -3.67 -11.32 20.81
CA ALA A 88 -4.46 -11.50 22.05
C ALA A 88 -4.50 -10.15 22.80
N THR A 89 -5.58 -9.36 22.76
CA THR A 89 -6.86 -9.49 23.48
C THR A 89 -6.75 -9.40 25.01
N GLU A 90 -7.54 -8.45 25.55
CA GLU A 90 -8.05 -8.29 26.91
C GLU A 90 -7.31 -7.45 27.98
N THR A 91 -7.98 -6.33 28.28
CA THR A 91 -8.31 -5.82 29.64
C THR A 91 -7.27 -4.97 30.36
N THR A 92 -7.59 -3.67 30.57
CA THR A 92 -7.92 -3.09 31.90
C THR A 92 -8.14 -1.56 31.79
N GLU A 93 -9.41 -1.16 31.98
CA GLU A 93 -9.92 -0.02 32.79
C GLU A 93 -9.29 1.38 32.58
N GLU A 94 -9.97 2.30 31.89
CA GLU A 94 -10.98 3.24 32.42
C GLU A 94 -10.45 4.20 33.51
N LYS A 95 -9.95 5.36 33.08
CA LYS A 95 -9.68 6.52 33.95
C LYS A 95 -10.91 7.42 33.97
N THR A 96 -11.82 7.15 34.90
CA THR A 96 -12.86 8.08 35.36
C THR A 96 -12.33 8.92 36.53
N THR A 97 -12.57 10.23 36.47
CA THR A 97 -12.66 11.27 37.51
C THR A 97 -12.27 12.60 36.82
N GLU A 98 -13.20 13.28 36.16
CA GLU A 98 -14.09 14.32 36.74
C GLU A 98 -13.32 15.27 37.66
N SER A 99 -13.01 16.49 37.24
CA SER A 99 -13.91 17.66 37.12
C SER A 99 -14.41 18.16 38.48
N SER A 100 -13.93 19.36 38.86
CA SER A 100 -14.56 20.44 39.66
C SER A 100 -13.48 21.04 40.58
N SER A 101 -12.95 22.23 40.31
CA SER A 101 -13.59 23.54 40.49
C SER A 101 -13.97 23.79 41.96
N ASN A 102 -13.03 24.37 42.72
CA ASN A 102 -13.27 25.56 43.56
C ASN A 102 -11.93 26.22 43.90
#